data_AF-A0A1W9QK12-F1
#
_entry.id   AF-A0A1W9QK12-F1
#
_cell.length_a   1.000
_cell.length_b   1.000
_cell.length_c   1.000
_cell.angle_alpha   90.00
_cell.angle_beta   90.00
_cell.angle_gamma   90.00
#
_symmetry.space_group_name_H-M   'P 1'
#
loop_
_entity.id
_entity.type
_entity.pdbx_description
1 polymer ?
#
loop_
_entity_poly.entity_id
_entity_poly.type
_entity_poly.pdbx_seq_one_letter_code
_entity_poly.pdbx_strand_id
1 'polypeptide(L)' 'MKKIGLIICFLFLRTLMFSLPEISFDTMEHDFGQIKEGGGKVHYTFEFTNTGDEPLKIVKVKSA' A
#
# COMPACT_ATOMS: atom_id res chain seq x y z
N MET A 1 16.23 19.68 -35.95
CA MET A 1 17.05 19.75 -34.72
C MET A 1 16.23 20.04 -33.46
N LYS A 2 15.43 21.12 -33.40
CA LYS A 2 14.61 21.47 -32.21
C LYS A 2 13.58 20.39 -31.81
N LYS A 3 12.90 19.77 -32.78
CA LYS A 3 11.89 18.72 -32.57
C LYS A 3 12.49 17.37 -32.12
N ILE A 4 13.71 17.08 -32.56
CA ILE A 4 14.44 15.84 -32.20
C ILE A 4 14.93 15.92 -30.76
N GLY A 5 15.45 17.09 -30.33
CA GLY A 5 15.79 17.32 -28.92
C GLY A 5 14.58 17.19 -27.99
N LEU A 6 13.40 17.64 -28.42
CA LEU A 6 12.16 17.49 -27.66
C LEU A 6 11.75 16.02 -27.50
N ILE A 7 11.85 15.22 -28.56
CA ILE A 7 11.53 13.77 -28.53
C ILE A 7 12.50 13.01 -27.61
N ILE A 8 13.79 13.34 -27.65
CA ILE A 8 14.81 12.73 -26.77
C ILE A 8 14.55 13.11 -25.30
N CYS A 9 14.15 14.36 -25.03
CA CYS A 9 13.78 14.81 -23.69
C CYS A 9 12.53 14.08 -23.15
N PHE A 10 11.51 13.85 -23.98
CA PHE A 10 10.33 13.07 -23.61
C PHE A 10 10.60 11.57 -23.40
N LEU A 11 11.55 10.99 -24.14
CA LEU A 11 12.00 9.60 -23.92
C LEU A 11 12.76 9.45 -22.60
N PHE A 12 13.58 10.44 -22.22
CA PHE A 12 14.26 10.47 -20.92
C PHE A 12 13.33 10.75 -19.74
N LEU A 13 12.18 11.40 -19.94
CA LEU A 13 11.23 11.69 -18.87
C LEU A 13 10.58 10.43 -18.27
N ARG A 14 10.58 9.30 -18.98
CA ARG A 14 10.00 8.02 -18.52
C ARG A 14 10.82 7.33 -17.43
N THR A 15 12.13 7.60 -17.33
CA THR A 15 13.03 6.92 -16.38
C THR A 15 12.95 7.47 -14.96
N LEU A 16 12.02 8.40 -14.69
CA LEU A 16 11.81 9.00 -13.36
C LEU A 16 10.64 8.37 -12.59
N MET A 17 9.95 7.36 -13.15
CA MET A 17 8.99 6.58 -12.39
C MET A 17 9.74 5.60 -11.49
N PHE A 18 9.92 5.98 -10.23
CA PHE A 18 10.49 5.11 -9.21
C PHE A 18 9.43 4.08 -8.78
N SER A 19 9.77 2.80 -8.98
CA SER A 19 9.04 1.65 -8.46
C SER A 19 9.23 1.59 -6.94
N LEU A 20 8.13 1.57 -6.18
CA LEU A 20 8.15 1.54 -4.72
C LEU A 20 7.09 0.55 -4.20
N PRO A 21 7.32 -0.11 -3.05
CA PRO A 21 6.29 -0.90 -2.41
C PRO A 21 5.20 0.03 -1.86
N GLU A 22 3.95 -0.35 -2.02
CA GLU A 22 2.80 0.44 -1.58
C GLU A 22 1.77 -0.48 -0.94
N ILE A 23 1.39 -0.20 0.31
CA ILE A 23 0.41 -0.99 1.06
C ILE A 23 -0.95 -0.31 1.01
N SER A 24 -1.97 -1.03 0.58
CA SER A 24 -3.37 -0.58 0.58
C SER A 24 -4.21 -1.51 1.44
N PHE A 25 -4.85 -0.98 2.48
CA PHE A 25 -5.73 -1.72 3.39
C PHE A 25 -7.18 -1.63 2.93
N ASP A 26 -7.91 -2.74 3.05
CA ASP A 26 -9.34 -2.77 2.74
C ASP A 26 -10.14 -1.94 3.75
N THR A 27 -9.72 -1.97 5.02
CA THR A 27 -10.17 -1.06 6.06
C THR A 27 -9.02 -0.71 7.00
N MET A 28 -9.02 0.53 7.49
CA MET A 28 -8.04 0.98 8.49
C MET A 28 -8.55 0.80 9.92
N GLU A 29 -9.85 0.62 10.09
CA GLU A 29 -10.52 0.56 11.39
C GLU A 29 -11.56 -0.55 11.41
N HIS A 30 -11.75 -1.14 12.58
CA HIS A 30 -12.82 -2.08 12.84
C HIS A 30 -13.45 -1.78 14.19
N ASP A 31 -14.76 -1.55 14.20
CA ASP A 31 -15.55 -1.45 15.42
C ASP A 31 -16.15 -2.82 15.74
N PHE A 32 -15.73 -3.41 16.86
CA PHE A 32 -16.31 -4.66 17.35
C PHE A 32 -17.74 -4.49 17.88
N GLY A 33 -18.19 -3.26 18.08
CA GLY A 33 -19.48 -2.91 18.64
C GLY A 33 -19.64 -3.40 20.07
N GLN A 34 -20.82 -3.97 20.37
CA GLN A 34 -21.16 -4.47 21.69
C GLN A 34 -20.76 -5.94 21.81
N ILE A 35 -19.72 -6.23 22.59
CA ILE A 35 -19.31 -7.60 22.92
C ILE A 35 -19.98 -8.00 24.24
N LYS A 36 -20.71 -9.12 24.24
CA LYS A 36 -21.30 -9.67 25.47
C LYS A 36 -20.19 -10.19 26.39
N GLU A 37 -20.34 -9.97 27.70
CA GLU A 37 -19.36 -10.38 28.72
C GLU A 37 -19.06 -11.89 28.70
N GLY A 38 -20.05 -12.72 28.34
CA GLY A 38 -19.88 -14.18 28.14
C GLY A 38 -19.60 -14.61 26.69
N GLY A 39 -19.38 -13.68 25.77
CA GLY A 39 -19.27 -13.93 24.32
C GLY A 39 -17.96 -14.58 23.87
N GLY A 40 -16.99 -14.72 24.78
CA GLY A 40 -15.69 -15.30 24.48
C GLY A 40 -14.79 -14.36 23.67
N LYS A 41 -13.75 -14.93 23.05
CA LYS A 41 -12.77 -14.17 22.26
C LYS A 41 -13.35 -13.82 20.89
N VAL A 42 -13.19 -12.57 20.49
CA VAL A 42 -13.50 -12.09 19.15
C VAL A 42 -12.21 -11.72 18.42
N HIS A 43 -12.23 -11.85 17.10
CA HIS A 43 -11.08 -11.59 16.25
C HIS A 43 -11.55 -10.86 14.99
N TYR A 44 -10.69 -9.98 14.49
CA TYR A 44 -10.83 -9.36 13.19
C TYR A 44 -9.50 -9.44 12.46
N THR A 45 -9.55 -9.75 11.16
CA THR A 45 -8.37 -9.83 10.30
C THR A 45 -8.38 -8.63 9.36
N PHE A 46 -7.33 -7.83 9.42
CA PHE A 46 -7.11 -6.76 8.45
C PHE A 46 -6.46 -7.34 7.20
N GLU A 47 -7.14 -7.19 6.07
CA GLU A 47 -6.62 -7.54 4.76
C GLU A 47 -5.98 -6.32 4.10
N PHE A 48 -4.88 -6.55 3.40
CA PHE A 48 -4.20 -5.52 2.62
C PHE A 48 -3.54 -6.13 1.39
N THR A 49 -3.35 -5.31 0.38
CA THR A 49 -2.70 -5.65 -0.87
C THR A 49 -1.48 -4.78 -1.08
N ASN A 50 -0.38 -5.37 -1.56
CA ASN A 50 0.73 -4.59 -2.11
C ASN A 50 0.32 -4.11 -3.51
N THR A 51 -0.04 -2.85 -3.64
CA THR A 51 -0.41 -2.22 -4.92
C THR A 51 0.77 -1.61 -5.65
N GLY A 52 1.94 -1.60 -5.00
CA GLY A 52 3.18 -1.09 -5.57
C GLY A 52 3.88 -2.10 -6.49
N ASP A 53 4.86 -1.59 -7.20
CA ASP A 53 5.57 -2.30 -8.25
C ASP A 53 6.84 -3.02 -7.74
N GLU A 54 7.13 -2.91 -6.44
CA GLU A 54 8.23 -3.61 -5.74
C GLU A 54 7.71 -4.53 -4.62
N PRO A 55 8.48 -5.56 -4.20
CA PRO A 55 8.13 -6.41 -3.07
C PRO A 55 7.98 -5.63 -1.74
N LEU A 56 6.83 -5.77 -1.09
CA LEU A 56 6.57 -5.25 0.25
C LEU A 56 7.00 -6.25 1.34
N LYS A 57 8.00 -5.90 2.15
CA LYS A 57 8.46 -6.71 3.30
C LYS A 57 7.94 -6.14 4.62
N ILE A 58 7.15 -6.94 5.34
CA ILE A 58 6.68 -6.59 6.69
C ILE A 58 7.79 -6.90 7.70
N VAL A 59 8.34 -5.87 8.35
CA VAL A 59 9.47 -6.00 9.31
C VAL A 59 9.00 -6.06 10.76
N LYS A 60 7.94 -5.33 11.10
CA LYS A 60 7.41 -5.27 12.46
C LYS A 60 5.93 -4.91 12.44
N VAL A 61 5.18 -5.55 13.34
CA VAL A 61 3.80 -5.18 13.68
C VAL A 61 3.80 -4.72 15.13
N LYS A 62 3.06 -3.65 15.43
CA LYS A 62 2.87 -3.14 16.80
C LYS A 62 1.39 -2.91 17.03
N SER A 63 0.89 -3.34 18.19
CA SER A 63 -0.32 -2.76 18.77
C SER A 63 0.04 -1.47 19.48
N ALA A 64 -0.83 -0.47 19.38
CA ALA A 64 -0.78 0.72 20.22
C ALA A 64 -1.20 0.37 21.66
#